data_AF-A0A3D8LBH8-F1
#
_entry.id   AF-A0A3D8LBH8-F1
#
_cell.length_a   1.000
_cell.length_b   1.000
_cell.length_c   1.000
_cell.angle_alpha   90.00
_cell.angle_beta   90.00
_cell.angle_gamma   90.00
#
_symmetry.space_group_name_H-M   'P 1'
#
loop_
_entity.id
_entity.type
_entity.pdbx_description
1 polymer ?
#
loop_
_entity_poly.entity_id
_entity_poly.type
_entity_poly.pdbx_seq_one_letter_code
_entity_poly.pdbx_strand_id
1 'polypeptide(L)'
;MKKLFSFSLLLVFSFFFMSCEKEETVTVLPETEAKMDRSFDFNSDDIDEKASYTLDADETQLVLENKILEVSFSPARQDGKDAIFFEIYEADLANGYVGKYKVQSLPDPASGPAKTTYYHYMNSGSGSVLLSGGNTIDGEFEITSFDYETQLASGKFTVVMKDVTDPTRYNANLADARKCDVTVTGEFTNLILVKP
;
A
#
# COMPACT_ATOMS: atom_id res chain seq x y z
N MET A 1 34.04 -49.76 -69.57
CA MET A 1 34.37 -48.45 -68.99
C MET A 1 33.79 -47.34 -69.87
N LYS A 2 32.72 -46.66 -69.43
CA LYS A 2 32.40 -45.24 -69.67
C LYS A 2 31.03 -44.96 -69.05
N LYS A 3 30.92 -43.77 -68.47
CA LYS A 3 30.09 -43.42 -67.31
C LYS A 3 28.66 -43.04 -67.70
N LEU A 4 27.74 -43.36 -66.79
CA LEU A 4 26.36 -42.85 -66.67
C LEU A 4 26.34 -41.32 -66.58
N PHE A 5 25.28 -40.68 -67.08
CA PHE A 5 24.60 -39.61 -66.35
C PHE A 5 23.11 -39.56 -66.72
N SER A 6 22.29 -39.68 -65.68
CA SER A 6 20.83 -39.76 -65.71
C SER A 6 20.24 -38.37 -65.58
N PHE A 7 19.21 -38.08 -66.38
CA PHE A 7 18.25 -37.01 -66.15
C PHE A 7 17.44 -37.34 -64.89
N SER A 8 17.26 -36.38 -63.97
CA SER A 8 16.03 -36.27 -63.18
C SER A 8 15.90 -34.90 -62.51
N LEU A 9 14.74 -34.31 -62.80
CA LEU A 9 14.13 -33.10 -62.27
C LEU A 9 13.80 -33.27 -60.78
N LEU A 10 14.06 -32.29 -59.90
CA LEU A 10 13.48 -32.25 -58.55
C LEU A 10 13.33 -30.82 -58.01
N LEU A 11 12.09 -30.36 -58.10
CA LEU A 11 11.28 -29.59 -57.14
C LEU A 11 11.99 -28.62 -56.18
N VAL A 12 11.71 -27.34 -56.42
CA VAL A 12 11.87 -26.22 -55.47
C VAL A 12 10.86 -26.40 -54.34
N PHE A 13 11.33 -26.64 -53.11
CA PHE A 13 10.52 -26.60 -51.90
C PHE A 13 10.79 -25.26 -51.19
N SER A 14 9.98 -24.25 -51.53
CA SER A 14 9.93 -23.00 -50.77
C SER A 14 9.29 -23.28 -49.43
N PHE A 15 10.11 -23.46 -48.38
CA PHE A 15 9.61 -23.43 -47.00
C PHE A 15 9.16 -22.00 -46.70
N PHE A 16 7.85 -21.78 -46.74
CA PHE A 16 7.22 -20.67 -46.04
C PHE A 16 7.48 -20.88 -44.54
N PHE A 17 8.47 -20.16 -44.01
CA PHE A 17 8.53 -19.86 -42.59
C PHE A 17 7.34 -18.94 -42.28
N MET A 18 6.19 -19.55 -42.00
CA MET A 18 5.08 -18.88 -41.35
C MET A 18 5.53 -18.67 -39.90
N SER A 19 6.34 -17.62 -39.68
CA SER A 19 6.59 -17.09 -38.35
C SER A 19 5.24 -16.57 -37.86
N CYS A 20 4.56 -17.37 -37.06
CA CYS A 20 3.41 -16.93 -36.31
C CYS A 20 3.96 -16.02 -35.21
N GLU A 21 4.20 -14.77 -35.60
CA GLU A 21 4.53 -13.68 -34.70
C GLU A 21 3.27 -13.46 -33.86
N LYS A 22 3.24 -14.12 -32.70
CA LYS A 22 2.20 -13.94 -31.71
C LYS A 22 2.29 -12.48 -31.28
N GLU A 23 1.35 -11.65 -31.75
CA GLU A 23 1.23 -10.28 -31.30
C GLU A 23 1.19 -10.28 -29.76
N GLU A 24 2.26 -9.77 -29.14
CA GLU A 24 2.25 -9.47 -27.72
C GLU A 24 1.25 -8.34 -27.51
N THR A 25 0.03 -8.70 -27.13
CA THR A 25 -0.93 -7.74 -26.63
C THR A 25 -0.34 -7.13 -25.36
N VAL A 26 0.09 -5.88 -25.45
CA VAL A 26 0.50 -5.10 -24.28
C VAL A 26 -0.75 -4.90 -23.41
N THR A 27 -0.87 -5.71 -22.36
CA THR A 27 -1.92 -5.56 -21.36
C THR A 27 -1.61 -4.30 -20.55
N VAL A 28 -2.36 -3.23 -20.80
CA VAL A 28 -2.29 -2.01 -19.98
C VAL A 28 -2.88 -2.34 -18.62
N LEU A 29 -2.07 -2.23 -17.56
CA LEU A 29 -2.56 -2.38 -16.20
C LEU A 29 -3.47 -1.21 -15.84
N PRO A 30 -4.56 -1.44 -15.10
CA PRO A 30 -5.38 -0.36 -14.58
C PRO A 30 -4.55 0.53 -13.63
N GLU A 31 -4.92 1.81 -13.56
CA GLU A 31 -4.25 2.80 -12.72
C GLU A 31 -4.50 2.53 -11.24
N THR A 32 -3.48 2.80 -10.42
CA THR A 32 -3.57 2.78 -8.97
C THR A 32 -4.36 3.99 -8.49
N GLU A 33 -5.37 3.74 -7.67
CA GLU A 33 -6.16 4.80 -7.02
C GLU A 33 -6.22 4.54 -5.52
N ALA A 34 -5.87 5.52 -4.70
CA ALA A 34 -6.06 5.43 -3.26
C ALA A 34 -6.58 6.74 -2.66
N LYS A 35 -7.26 6.61 -1.53
CA LYS A 35 -7.73 7.72 -0.71
C LYS A 35 -7.38 7.49 0.74
N MET A 36 -7.03 8.56 1.44
CA MET A 36 -6.80 8.55 2.87
C MET A 36 -7.46 9.78 3.50
N ASP A 37 -8.26 9.56 4.53
CA ASP A 37 -8.91 10.61 5.31
C ASP A 37 -8.43 10.55 6.75
N ARG A 38 -8.33 11.70 7.38
CA ARG A 38 -7.94 11.84 8.77
C ARG A 38 -8.87 12.80 9.51
N SER A 39 -9.28 12.44 10.73
CA SER A 39 -9.89 13.36 11.70
C SER A 39 -9.05 13.47 12.97
N PHE A 40 -9.00 14.68 13.53
CA PHE A 40 -8.63 14.97 14.91
C PHE A 40 -9.88 15.50 15.60
N ASP A 41 -10.49 14.66 16.42
CA ASP A 41 -11.71 14.97 17.15
C ASP A 41 -11.30 15.39 18.58
N PHE A 42 -11.35 16.69 18.87
CA PHE A 42 -10.80 17.23 20.12
C PHE A 42 -11.73 16.94 21.31
N ASN A 43 -11.16 16.59 22.46
CA ASN A 43 -11.92 16.32 23.68
C ASN A 43 -12.42 17.62 24.38
N SER A 44 -12.04 18.79 23.85
CA SER A 44 -12.53 20.13 24.22
C SER A 44 -13.60 20.60 23.23
N ASP A 45 -14.29 21.70 23.54
CA ASP A 45 -15.28 22.34 22.62
C ASP A 45 -14.64 23.01 21.37
N ASP A 46 -13.41 22.62 21.01
CA ASP A 46 -12.71 23.12 19.85
C ASP A 46 -13.24 22.51 18.54
N ILE A 47 -12.92 23.15 17.42
CA ILE A 47 -13.29 22.66 16.09
C ILE A 47 -12.36 21.48 15.71
N ASP A 48 -12.96 20.35 15.35
CA ASP A 48 -12.25 19.20 14.79
C ASP A 48 -11.43 19.57 13.54
N GLU A 49 -10.26 18.96 13.39
CA GLU A 49 -9.42 19.14 12.22
C GLU A 49 -9.48 17.91 11.31
N LYS A 50 -9.75 18.12 10.02
CA LYS A 50 -9.89 17.03 9.03
C LYS A 50 -9.02 17.26 7.81
N ALA A 51 -8.54 16.18 7.20
CA ALA A 51 -7.83 16.20 5.93
C ALA A 51 -8.23 14.99 5.10
N SER A 52 -8.18 15.17 3.78
CA SER A 52 -8.48 14.15 2.78
C SER A 52 -7.41 14.21 1.70
N TYR A 53 -6.92 13.02 1.32
CA TYR A 53 -5.86 12.83 0.36
C TYR A 53 -6.34 11.89 -0.74
N THR A 54 -6.07 12.26 -2.00
CA THR A 54 -6.10 11.34 -3.13
C THR A 54 -4.64 11.00 -3.42
N LEU A 55 -4.33 9.71 -3.50
CA LEU A 55 -2.96 9.21 -3.62
C LEU A 55 -2.79 8.44 -4.91
N ASP A 56 -1.64 8.62 -5.55
CA ASP A 56 -1.24 7.89 -6.75
C ASP A 56 -0.22 6.77 -6.46
N ALA A 57 0.36 6.21 -7.53
CA ALA A 57 1.33 5.13 -7.44
C ALA A 57 2.68 5.53 -6.79
N ASP A 58 3.05 6.82 -6.80
CA ASP A 58 4.29 7.30 -6.17
C ASP A 58 4.10 7.58 -4.66
N GLU A 59 2.85 7.72 -4.22
CA GLU A 59 2.45 7.97 -2.83
C GLU A 59 1.93 6.72 -2.10
N THR A 60 1.90 5.57 -2.79
CA THR A 60 1.45 4.29 -2.26
C THR A 60 2.41 3.16 -2.59
N GLN A 61 2.41 2.11 -1.76
CA GLN A 61 3.28 0.96 -1.98
C GLN A 61 2.63 -0.32 -1.48
N LEU A 62 2.89 -1.42 -2.19
CA LEU A 62 2.60 -2.78 -1.78
C LEU A 62 3.81 -3.68 -2.12
N VAL A 63 4.63 -4.02 -1.13
CA VAL A 63 5.86 -4.80 -1.33
C VAL A 63 5.86 -6.03 -0.46
N LEU A 64 6.20 -7.18 -1.03
CA LEU A 64 6.53 -8.39 -0.27
C LEU A 64 8.03 -8.65 -0.35
N GLU A 65 8.75 -8.32 0.72
CA GLU A 65 10.18 -8.52 0.85
C GLU A 65 10.50 -9.20 2.19
N ASN A 66 11.48 -10.11 2.21
CA ASN A 66 11.92 -10.77 3.45
C ASN A 66 10.77 -11.43 4.25
N LYS A 67 9.74 -11.93 3.56
CA LYS A 67 8.52 -12.53 4.14
C LYS A 67 7.66 -11.54 4.93
N ILE A 68 7.72 -10.25 4.60
CA ILE A 68 6.89 -9.20 5.18
C ILE A 68 6.20 -8.48 4.03
N LEU A 69 4.87 -8.44 4.06
CA LEU A 69 4.07 -7.58 3.21
C LEU A 69 4.00 -6.20 3.85
N GLU A 70 4.64 -5.22 3.23
CA GLU A 70 4.52 -3.81 3.59
C GLU A 70 3.50 -3.12 2.68
N VAL A 71 2.59 -2.36 3.29
CA VAL A 71 1.64 -1.50 2.59
C VAL A 71 1.78 -0.09 3.16
N SER A 72 2.00 0.91 2.31
CA SER A 72 2.16 2.30 2.76
C SER A 72 1.32 3.29 1.98
N PHE A 73 0.89 4.34 2.67
CA PHE A 73 0.14 5.47 2.15
C PHE A 73 0.76 6.73 2.72
N SER A 74 1.41 7.52 1.87
CA SER A 74 2.16 8.70 2.29
C SER A 74 2.03 9.80 1.24
N PRO A 75 1.02 10.68 1.34
CA PRO A 75 0.91 11.85 0.46
C PRO A 75 2.22 12.64 0.41
N ALA A 76 2.51 13.21 -0.75
CA ALA A 76 3.70 14.00 -1.01
C ALA A 76 3.81 15.11 0.03
N ARG A 77 5.01 15.34 0.56
CA ARG A 77 5.22 16.23 1.72
C ARG A 77 4.77 17.68 1.50
N GLN A 78 4.66 18.13 0.26
CA GLN A 78 4.15 19.45 -0.07
C GLN A 78 2.61 19.52 0.11
N ASP A 79 1.94 18.37 -0.01
CA ASP A 79 0.49 18.22 -0.06
C ASP A 79 -0.09 17.52 1.19
N GLY A 80 0.75 16.84 2.00
CA GLY A 80 0.31 16.08 3.17
C GLY A 80 1.24 16.14 4.38
N LYS A 81 0.63 15.93 5.56
CA LYS A 81 1.29 15.82 6.86
C LYS A 81 1.19 14.43 7.46
N ASP A 82 0.59 13.49 6.75
CA ASP A 82 0.18 12.21 7.28
C ASP A 82 0.86 11.09 6.50
N ALA A 83 1.25 10.03 7.19
CA ALA A 83 1.70 8.80 6.56
C ALA A 83 1.32 7.60 7.42
N ILE A 84 0.94 6.50 6.79
CA ILE A 84 0.60 5.26 7.49
C ILE A 84 1.20 4.04 6.79
N PHE A 85 1.69 3.10 7.59
CA PHE A 85 2.39 1.90 7.16
C PHE A 85 1.80 0.70 7.87
N PHE A 86 1.62 -0.40 7.14
CA PHE A 86 1.18 -1.69 7.63
C PHE A 86 2.24 -2.74 7.25
N GLU A 87 2.70 -3.51 8.22
CA GLU A 87 3.57 -4.67 7.97
C GLU A 87 2.87 -5.94 8.45
N ILE A 88 2.74 -6.94 7.58
CA ILE A 88 2.15 -8.24 7.90
C ILE A 88 3.14 -9.33 7.53
N TYR A 89 3.48 -10.22 8.46
CA TYR A 89 4.32 -11.38 8.13
C TYR A 89 3.59 -12.32 7.17
N GLU A 90 4.30 -12.88 6.21
CA GLU A 90 3.75 -13.80 5.20
C GLU A 90 3.05 -15.01 5.83
N ALA A 91 3.52 -15.46 7.00
CA ALA A 91 2.91 -16.55 7.75
C ALA A 91 1.51 -16.22 8.31
N ASP A 92 1.20 -14.92 8.46
CA ASP A 92 -0.08 -14.42 8.97
C ASP A 92 -1.02 -13.96 7.85
N LEU A 93 -0.55 -13.91 6.60
CA LEU A 93 -1.38 -13.58 5.45
C LEU A 93 -2.37 -14.71 5.16
N ALA A 94 -3.61 -14.32 4.86
CA ALA A 94 -4.59 -15.27 4.35
C ALA A 94 -4.09 -15.86 3.01
N ASN A 95 -4.46 -17.11 2.72
CA ASN A 95 -4.15 -17.71 1.42
C ASN A 95 -4.73 -16.84 0.29
N GLY A 96 -3.84 -16.23 -0.48
CA GLY A 96 -4.20 -15.29 -1.53
C GLY A 96 -4.38 -13.85 -1.13
N TYR A 97 -3.79 -13.44 0.00
CA TYR A 97 -3.73 -12.06 0.51
C TYR A 97 -5.08 -11.48 0.94
N VAL A 98 -6.20 -11.91 0.35
CA VAL A 98 -7.55 -11.45 0.69
C VAL A 98 -7.91 -11.85 2.11
N GLY A 99 -8.07 -10.85 2.97
CA GLY A 99 -8.27 -11.07 4.39
C GLY A 99 -8.36 -9.77 5.18
N LYS A 100 -8.83 -9.91 6.41
CA LYS A 100 -8.87 -8.84 7.41
C LYS A 100 -7.78 -9.06 8.44
N TYR A 101 -7.04 -8.00 8.71
CA TYR A 101 -5.87 -8.00 9.56
C TYR A 101 -6.07 -6.96 10.66
N LYS A 102 -6.23 -7.44 11.89
CA LYS A 102 -6.30 -6.55 13.05
C LYS A 102 -4.99 -5.77 13.18
N VAL A 103 -5.09 -4.47 13.39
CA VAL A 103 -3.91 -3.61 13.57
C VAL A 103 -3.27 -3.86 14.93
N GLN A 104 -1.95 -3.73 14.98
CA GLN A 104 -1.11 -3.85 16.17
C GLN A 104 -0.27 -2.58 16.27
N SER A 105 -0.28 -1.92 17.43
CA SER A 105 0.61 -0.76 17.65
C SER A 105 2.04 -1.20 18.00
N LEU A 106 3.01 -0.31 17.84
CA LEU A 106 4.42 -0.54 18.20
C LEU A 106 4.82 0.32 19.42
N PRO A 107 5.94 0.06 20.11
CA PRO A 107 6.68 -1.21 20.12
C PRO A 107 5.93 -2.34 20.85
N ASP A 108 4.79 -2.08 21.52
CA ASP A 108 3.86 -3.14 21.95
C ASP A 108 2.47 -2.60 22.37
N PRO A 109 1.38 -3.00 21.69
CA PRO A 109 0.32 -3.73 22.37
C PRO A 109 -0.27 -4.86 21.50
N ALA A 110 -0.31 -6.09 22.04
CA ALA A 110 -0.96 -7.25 21.42
C ALA A 110 -2.49 -7.03 21.28
N SER A 111 -3.20 -7.52 20.27
CA SER A 111 -2.95 -8.60 19.31
C SER A 111 -3.44 -8.21 17.91
N GLY A 112 -2.67 -8.52 16.88
CA GLY A 112 -3.08 -8.39 15.49
C GLY A 112 -1.91 -8.67 14.55
N PRO A 113 -2.12 -9.24 13.36
CA PRO A 113 -1.02 -9.56 12.45
C PRO A 113 -0.48 -8.35 11.67
N ALA A 114 -1.19 -7.21 11.66
CA ALA A 114 -0.76 -6.01 10.95
C ALA A 114 -0.09 -5.02 11.89
N LYS A 115 1.24 -4.98 11.92
CA LYS A 115 1.96 -3.92 12.64
C LYS A 115 1.70 -2.60 11.95
N THR A 116 1.27 -1.59 12.70
CA THR A 116 0.83 -0.32 12.14
C THR A 116 1.61 0.84 12.73
N THR A 117 2.17 1.64 11.83
CA THR A 117 2.81 2.92 12.19
C THR A 117 2.10 4.06 11.50
N TYR A 118 1.63 5.04 12.26
CA TYR A 118 1.07 6.28 11.75
C TYR A 118 1.94 7.48 12.20
N TYR A 119 2.12 8.41 11.29
CA TYR A 119 2.85 9.66 11.47
C TYR A 119 1.95 10.85 11.20
N HIS A 120 2.05 11.86 12.06
CA HIS A 120 1.63 13.23 11.75
C HIS A 120 2.82 14.19 11.88
N TYR A 121 3.14 14.92 10.82
CA TYR A 121 4.26 15.86 10.72
C TYR A 121 3.82 17.28 11.06
N MET A 122 4.62 18.02 11.85
CA MET A 122 4.28 19.39 12.25
C MET A 122 4.22 20.33 11.04
N ASN A 123 5.23 20.19 10.18
CA ASN A 123 5.47 20.93 8.94
C ASN A 123 6.17 19.99 7.93
N SER A 124 6.25 20.39 6.65
CA SER A 124 6.96 19.67 5.58
C SER A 124 8.49 19.53 5.79
N GLY A 125 9.05 20.06 6.90
CA GLY A 125 10.48 20.31 7.09
C GLY A 125 11.30 19.36 7.97
N SER A 126 10.79 18.85 9.10
CA SER A 126 11.42 17.78 9.92
C SER A 126 10.78 17.69 11.32
N GLY A 127 10.41 16.47 11.74
CA GLY A 127 9.86 16.14 13.06
C GLY A 127 8.40 15.65 12.98
N SER A 128 8.14 14.41 13.41
CA SER A 128 6.77 13.95 13.68
C SER A 128 6.34 14.49 15.04
N VAL A 129 5.14 15.07 15.10
CA VAL A 129 4.52 15.48 16.38
C VAL A 129 3.80 14.29 17.00
N LEU A 130 3.31 13.38 16.14
CA LEU A 130 2.76 12.11 16.54
C LEU A 130 3.49 10.98 15.83
N LEU A 131 4.04 10.07 16.63
CA LEU A 131 4.43 8.74 16.21
C LEU A 131 3.53 7.76 16.98
N SER A 132 2.77 6.94 16.25
CA SER A 132 1.86 5.98 16.88
C SER A 132 2.57 4.95 17.77
N GLY A 133 3.90 4.81 17.64
CA GLY A 133 4.76 3.99 18.47
C GLY A 133 4.73 4.29 20.00
N GLY A 134 4.03 5.32 20.44
CA GLY A 134 3.79 5.59 21.87
C GLY A 134 2.31 5.52 22.27
N ASN A 135 1.41 5.16 21.35
CA ASN A 135 -0.04 5.23 21.54
C ASN A 135 -0.69 3.87 21.24
N THR A 136 -1.82 3.59 21.90
CA THR A 136 -2.64 2.43 21.53
C THR A 136 -3.41 2.75 20.26
N ILE A 137 -3.36 1.80 19.33
CA ILE A 137 -4.07 1.82 18.04
C ILE A 137 -5.08 0.67 18.04
N ASP A 138 -6.30 0.98 17.61
CA ASP A 138 -7.33 0.00 17.28
C ASP A 138 -7.76 0.18 15.81
N GLY A 139 -8.31 -0.86 15.19
CA GLY A 139 -8.69 -0.82 13.78
C GLY A 139 -8.49 -2.13 13.02
N GLU A 140 -8.57 -2.04 11.70
CA GLU A 140 -8.41 -3.15 10.76
C GLU A 140 -7.79 -2.65 9.44
N PHE A 141 -6.95 -3.49 8.85
CA PHE A 141 -6.51 -3.41 7.45
C PHE A 141 -7.13 -4.60 6.69
N GLU A 142 -7.73 -4.36 5.54
CA GLU A 142 -8.42 -5.38 4.75
C GLU A 142 -7.96 -5.34 3.30
N ILE A 143 -7.49 -6.48 2.79
CA ILE A 143 -7.35 -6.71 1.35
C ILE A 143 -8.65 -7.39 0.91
N THR A 144 -9.43 -6.71 0.08
CA THR A 144 -10.75 -7.18 -0.37
C THR A 144 -10.67 -8.00 -1.65
N SER A 145 -9.68 -7.74 -2.50
CA SER A 145 -9.43 -8.51 -3.72
C SER A 145 -7.95 -8.57 -4.05
N PHE A 146 -7.54 -9.67 -4.66
CA PHE A 146 -6.22 -9.86 -5.24
C PHE A 146 -6.31 -10.60 -6.57
N ASP A 147 -5.77 -10.03 -7.63
CA ASP A 147 -5.63 -10.66 -8.93
C ASP A 147 -4.21 -11.23 -9.08
N TYR A 148 -4.12 -12.54 -9.23
CA TYR A 148 -2.84 -13.24 -9.37
C TYR A 148 -2.19 -13.07 -10.74
N GLU A 149 -2.97 -12.79 -11.80
CA GLU A 149 -2.41 -12.58 -13.14
C GLU A 149 -1.72 -11.23 -13.23
N THR A 150 -2.34 -10.19 -12.67
CA THR A 150 -1.84 -8.81 -12.73
C THR A 150 -1.09 -8.38 -11.47
N GLN A 151 -1.11 -9.19 -10.40
CA GLN A 151 -0.56 -8.88 -9.07
C GLN A 151 -1.20 -7.65 -8.41
N LEU A 152 -2.46 -7.34 -8.75
CA LEU A 152 -3.15 -6.16 -8.26
C LEU A 152 -4.00 -6.46 -7.02
N ALA A 153 -3.88 -5.62 -6.01
CA ALA A 153 -4.66 -5.67 -4.78
C ALA A 153 -5.59 -4.46 -4.65
N SER A 154 -6.75 -4.68 -4.05
CA SER A 154 -7.65 -3.61 -3.59
C SER A 154 -8.07 -3.88 -2.16
N GLY A 155 -8.44 -2.83 -1.45
CA GLY A 155 -8.72 -2.94 -0.02
C GLY A 155 -9.03 -1.62 0.65
N LYS A 156 -9.03 -1.65 1.97
CA LYS A 156 -9.35 -0.52 2.83
C LYS A 156 -8.78 -0.68 4.22
N PHE A 157 -8.75 0.40 4.98
CA PHE A 157 -8.35 0.37 6.37
C PHE A 157 -9.08 1.40 7.23
N THR A 158 -9.08 1.14 8.52
CA THR A 158 -9.51 2.09 9.55
C THR A 158 -8.59 1.94 10.74
N VAL A 159 -8.08 3.06 11.23
CA VAL A 159 -7.12 3.15 12.32
C VAL A 159 -7.58 4.24 13.27
N VAL A 160 -7.66 3.91 14.55
CA VAL A 160 -8.16 4.81 15.59
C VAL A 160 -7.14 4.83 16.73
N MET A 161 -6.78 6.03 17.16
CA MET A 161 -6.04 6.26 18.41
C MET A 161 -6.90 7.13 19.32
N LYS A 162 -7.00 6.75 20.59
CA LYS A 162 -7.83 7.43 21.57
C LYS A 162 -6.99 8.23 22.54
N ASP A 163 -7.49 9.39 22.95
CA ASP A 163 -6.89 10.25 23.99
C ASP A 163 -5.40 10.58 23.77
N VAL A 164 -5.02 10.80 22.51
CA VAL A 164 -3.64 11.19 22.17
C VAL A 164 -3.43 12.68 22.39
N THR A 165 -2.19 13.07 22.65
CA THR A 165 -1.82 14.48 22.73
C THR A 165 -2.03 15.15 21.38
N ASP A 166 -2.67 16.32 21.40
CA ASP A 166 -2.96 17.15 20.23
C ASP A 166 -1.71 17.36 19.36
N PRO A 167 -1.66 16.79 18.15
CA PRO A 167 -0.49 16.84 17.30
C PRO A 167 -0.39 18.14 16.49
N THR A 168 -1.40 19.02 16.59
CA THR A 168 -1.47 20.27 15.84
C THR A 168 -0.80 21.44 16.57
N ARG A 169 -0.49 21.26 17.86
CA ARG A 169 0.08 22.31 18.72
C ARG A 169 1.24 21.78 19.55
N TYR A 170 2.30 22.59 19.62
CA TYR A 170 3.36 22.35 20.59
C TYR A 170 2.83 22.63 22.00
N ASN A 171 3.02 21.68 22.92
CA ASN A 171 2.70 21.82 24.34
C ASN A 171 3.96 21.54 25.17
N ALA A 172 4.44 22.54 25.91
CA ALA A 172 5.62 22.39 26.77
C ALA A 172 5.36 21.52 28.01
N ASN A 173 4.12 21.47 28.48
CA ASN A 173 3.68 20.59 29.57
C ASN A 173 2.69 19.55 29.04
N LEU A 174 3.10 18.28 28.99
CA LEU A 174 2.25 17.20 28.48
C LEU A 174 1.07 16.88 29.41
N ALA A 175 1.13 17.24 30.69
CA ALA A 175 0.05 16.99 31.64
C ALA A 175 -1.18 17.88 31.38
N ASP A 176 -0.96 19.08 30.84
CA ASP A 176 -2.03 20.04 30.51
C ASP A 176 -2.31 20.07 29.00
N ALA A 177 -1.64 19.22 28.23
CA ALA A 177 -1.77 19.23 26.78
C ALA A 177 -3.17 18.80 26.36
N ARG A 178 -3.73 19.54 25.40
CA ARG A 178 -5.01 19.20 24.76
C ARG A 178 -4.97 17.77 24.23
N LYS A 179 -6.10 17.08 24.33
CA LYS A 179 -6.28 15.70 23.90
C LYS A 179 -7.25 15.61 22.73
N CYS A 180 -7.02 14.66 21.84
CA CYS A 180 -7.94 14.31 20.77
C CYS A 180 -7.97 12.80 20.54
N ASP A 181 -9.05 12.37 19.91
CA ASP A 181 -9.10 11.11 19.20
C ASP A 181 -8.64 11.33 17.76
N VAL A 182 -7.88 10.38 17.22
CA VAL A 182 -7.42 10.40 15.84
C VAL A 182 -8.06 9.23 15.11
N THR A 183 -8.72 9.50 13.99
CA THR A 183 -9.19 8.47 13.08
C THR A 183 -8.51 8.65 11.73
N VAL A 184 -7.95 7.57 11.18
CA VAL A 184 -7.41 7.52 9.82
C VAL A 184 -8.11 6.39 9.07
N THR A 185 -8.73 6.71 7.95
CA THR A 185 -9.38 5.73 7.07
C THR A 185 -8.78 5.81 5.68
N GLY A 186 -8.85 4.72 4.94
CA GLY A 186 -8.47 4.76 3.54
C GLY A 186 -9.04 3.60 2.74
N GLU A 187 -9.04 3.80 1.43
CA GLU A 187 -9.46 2.82 0.42
C GLU A 187 -8.42 2.84 -0.71
N PHE A 188 -8.18 1.69 -1.30
CA PHE A 188 -7.19 1.55 -2.37
C PHE A 188 -7.64 0.52 -3.41
N THR A 189 -7.31 0.80 -4.66
CA THR A 189 -7.65 -0.03 -5.82
C THR A 189 -6.44 -0.16 -6.73
N ASN A 190 -6.20 -1.37 -7.22
CA ASN A 190 -5.12 -1.69 -8.16
C ASN A 190 -3.72 -1.32 -7.64
N LEU A 191 -3.42 -1.56 -6.37
CA LEU A 191 -2.04 -1.49 -5.88
C LEU A 191 -1.29 -2.71 -6.39
N ILE A 192 -0.18 -2.48 -7.09
CA ILE A 192 0.64 -3.56 -7.62
C ILE A 192 1.55 -4.15 -6.55
N LEU A 193 1.49 -5.46 -6.36
CA LEU A 193 2.41 -6.18 -5.49
C LEU A 193 3.78 -6.31 -6.17
N VAL A 194 4.79 -5.69 -5.57
CA VAL A 194 6.18 -5.80 -6.01
C VAL A 194 6.93 -6.79 -5.11
N LYS A 195 7.72 -7.68 -5.74
CA LYS A 195 8.58 -8.68 -5.08
C LYS A 195 10.02 -8.45 -5.55
N PRO A 196 10.80 -7.61 -4.84
CA PRO A 196 12.16 -7.26 -5.23
C PRO A 196 13.12 -8.45 -5.18
#